data_AF-A0A972DRQ6-F1
#
_entry.id   AF-A0A972DRQ6-F1
#
_cell.length_a   1.000
_cell.length_b   1.000
_cell.length_c   1.000
_cell.angle_alpha   90.00
_cell.angle_beta   90.00
_cell.angle_gamma   90.00
#
_symmetry.space_group_name_H-M   'P 1'
#
loop_
_entity.id
_entity.type
_entity.pdbx_description
1 polymer ?
#
loop_
_entity_poly.entity_id
_entity_poly.type
_entity_poly.pdbx_seq_one_letter_code
_entity_poly.pdbx_strand_id
1 'polypeptide(L)'
;MAFDNRQLYRVAHRLREASGYLELGMSQQTLDCLEGLGELGPFEGEVNLLLGEAYGAQERFEEAAASLKTAARALPPPHRRPAFLALSMLYREAGDTHGAIQALARARGAGLPKPK
;
A
#
# COMPACT_ATOMS: atom_id res chain seq x y z
N MET A 1 -6.17 -23.73 -1.28
CA MET A 1 -7.23 -23.03 -2.05
C MET A 1 -6.66 -22.73 -3.42
N ALA A 2 -7.35 -23.14 -4.50
CA ALA A 2 -6.94 -22.82 -5.86
C ALA A 2 -7.70 -21.57 -6.29
N PHE A 3 -6.97 -20.49 -6.60
CA PHE A 3 -7.58 -19.26 -7.08
C PHE A 3 -8.14 -19.46 -8.49
N ASP A 4 -9.32 -18.92 -8.77
CA ASP A 4 -9.85 -18.90 -10.13
C ASP A 4 -8.98 -17.99 -11.00
N ASN A 5 -8.41 -18.55 -12.08
CA ASN A 5 -7.60 -17.79 -13.03
C ASN A 5 -8.34 -16.56 -13.56
N ARG A 6 -9.66 -16.64 -13.80
CA ARG A 6 -10.45 -15.48 -14.26
C ARG A 6 -10.43 -14.35 -13.24
N GLN A 7 -10.49 -14.69 -11.95
CA GLN A 7 -10.44 -13.71 -10.88
C GLN A 7 -9.06 -13.05 -10.81
N LEU A 8 -7.98 -13.83 -10.93
CA LEU A 8 -6.62 -13.29 -10.95
C LEU A 8 -6.40 -12.33 -12.13
N TYR A 9 -6.90 -12.67 -13.33
CA TYR A 9 -6.83 -11.77 -14.48
C TYR A 9 -7.61 -10.47 -14.26
N ARG A 10 -8.78 -10.56 -13.64
CA ARG A 10 -9.60 -9.38 -13.30
C ARG A 10 -8.86 -8.46 -12.31
N VAL A 11 -8.29 -9.02 -11.25
CA VAL A 11 -7.52 -8.24 -10.25
C VAL A 11 -6.30 -7.60 -10.90
N ALA A 12 -5.54 -8.34 -11.70
CA ALA A 12 -4.37 -7.81 -12.40
C ALA A 12 -4.73 -6.66 -13.38
N HIS A 13 -5.86 -6.77 -14.09
CA HIS A 13 -6.34 -5.70 -14.96
C HIS A 13 -6.69 -4.45 -14.15
N ARG A 14 -7.46 -4.60 -13.08
CA ARG A 14 -7.89 -3.51 -12.20
C ARG A 14 -6.73 -2.83 -11.51
N LEU A 15 -5.71 -3.59 -11.09
CA LEU A 15 -4.47 -3.02 -10.57
C LEU A 15 -3.77 -2.09 -11.56
N ARG A 16 -3.69 -2.48 -12.84
CA ARG A 16 -3.06 -1.65 -13.86
C ARG A 16 -3.84 -0.35 -14.08
N GLU A 17 -5.17 -0.42 -14.14
CA GLU A 17 -6.03 0.75 -14.25
C GLU A 17 -5.88 1.68 -13.03
N ALA A 18 -5.95 1.12 -11.83
CA ALA A 18 -5.80 1.84 -10.57
C ALA A 18 -4.44 2.55 -10.46
N SER A 19 -3.35 1.89 -10.86
CA SER A 19 -2.02 2.50 -10.91
C SER A 19 -2.00 3.71 -11.84
N GLY A 20 -2.62 3.60 -13.02
CA GLY A 20 -2.73 4.72 -13.96
C GLY A 20 -3.55 5.90 -13.41
N TYR A 21 -4.65 5.63 -12.72
CA TYR A 21 -5.41 6.69 -12.04
C TYR A 21 -4.59 7.37 -10.95
N LEU A 22 -3.86 6.61 -10.15
CA LEU A 22 -3.05 7.16 -9.07
C LEU A 22 -1.90 8.05 -9.60
N GLU A 23 -1.23 7.64 -10.68
CA GLU A 23 -0.21 8.43 -11.37
C GLU A 23 -0.76 9.79 -11.88
N LEU A 24 -2.04 9.85 -12.21
CA LEU A 24 -2.75 11.07 -12.61
C LEU A 24 -3.30 11.88 -11.43
N GLY A 25 -3.06 11.46 -10.18
CA GLY A 25 -3.61 12.08 -8.97
C GLY A 25 -5.11 11.84 -8.79
N MET A 26 -5.69 10.89 -9.53
CA MET A 26 -7.12 10.55 -9.50
C MET A 26 -7.40 9.53 -8.38
N SER A 27 -7.20 9.97 -7.14
CA SER A 27 -7.24 9.10 -5.96
C SER A 27 -8.61 8.45 -5.75
N GLN A 28 -9.71 9.16 -6.02
CA GLN A 28 -11.05 8.57 -5.89
C GLN A 28 -11.28 7.45 -6.92
N GLN A 29 -10.95 7.68 -8.19
CA GLN A 29 -11.06 6.64 -9.22
C GLN A 29 -10.15 5.44 -8.94
N THR A 30 -9.00 5.65 -8.28
CA THR A 30 -8.15 4.56 -7.80
C THR A 30 -8.89 3.68 -6.80
N LEU A 31 -9.53 4.29 -5.79
CA LEU A 31 -10.32 3.56 -4.79
C LEU A 31 -11.49 2.81 -5.44
N ASP A 32 -12.26 3.48 -6.29
CA ASP A 32 -13.42 2.90 -6.98
C ASP A 32 -13.01 1.71 -7.87
N CYS A 33 -11.83 1.79 -8.51
CA CYS A 33 -11.30 0.71 -9.34
C CYS A 33 -10.92 -0.54 -8.53
N LEU A 34 -10.45 -0.34 -7.30
CA LEU A 34 -10.00 -1.40 -6.40
C LEU A 34 -11.12 -1.94 -5.49
N GLU A 35 -12.29 -1.31 -5.49
CA GLU A 35 -13.43 -1.75 -4.71
C GLU A 35 -14.01 -3.06 -5.24
N GLY A 36 -14.46 -3.93 -4.32
CA GLY A 36 -15.21 -5.13 -4.68
C GLY A 36 -14.42 -6.19 -5.46
N LEU A 37 -13.09 -6.17 -5.39
CA LEU A 37 -12.22 -7.16 -6.05
C LEU A 37 -12.22 -8.56 -5.41
N GLY A 38 -12.94 -8.77 -4.30
CA GLY A 38 -13.05 -10.08 -3.66
C GLY A 38 -11.69 -10.61 -3.18
N GLU A 39 -11.44 -11.91 -3.37
CA GLU A 39 -10.15 -12.51 -3.01
C GLU A 39 -9.02 -11.99 -3.90
N LEU A 40 -8.06 -11.30 -3.29
CA LEU A 40 -6.93 -10.66 -3.97
C LEU A 40 -5.78 -11.64 -4.27
N GLY A 41 -5.68 -12.72 -3.48
CA GLY A 41 -4.65 -13.74 -3.61
C GLY A 41 -3.23 -13.13 -3.61
N PRO A 42 -2.39 -13.43 -4.62
CA PRO A 42 -1.01 -12.94 -4.67
C PRO A 42 -0.90 -11.42 -4.82
N PHE A 43 -1.99 -10.72 -5.17
CA PHE A 43 -2.03 -9.28 -5.40
C PHE A 43 -2.41 -8.48 -4.15
N GLU A 44 -2.62 -9.12 -3.00
CA GLU A 44 -3.01 -8.44 -1.76
C GLU A 44 -2.05 -7.31 -1.40
N GLY A 45 -0.74 -7.54 -1.58
CA GLY A 45 0.29 -6.55 -1.28
C GLY A 45 0.19 -5.30 -2.14
N GLU A 46 0.10 -5.49 -3.46
CA GLU A 46 0.03 -4.43 -4.46
C GLU A 46 -1.28 -3.63 -4.36
N VAL A 47 -2.42 -4.30 -4.15
CA VAL A 47 -3.72 -3.62 -3.97
C VAL A 47 -3.69 -2.74 -2.73
N ASN A 48 -3.19 -3.26 -1.60
CA ASN A 48 -3.10 -2.49 -0.37
C ASN A 48 -2.09 -1.34 -0.45
N LEU A 49 -1.06 -1.45 -1.30
CA LEU A 49 -0.13 -0.35 -1.55
C LEU A 49 -0.87 0.81 -2.24
N LEU A 50 -1.59 0.53 -3.33
CA LEU A 50 -2.34 1.55 -4.07
C LEU A 50 -3.50 2.15 -3.25
N LEU A 51 -4.24 1.34 -2.50
CA LEU A 51 -5.26 1.84 -1.57
C LEU A 51 -4.64 2.79 -0.55
N GLY A 52 -3.50 2.39 0.02
CA GLY A 52 -2.77 3.20 0.98
C GLY A 52 -2.36 4.56 0.46
N GLU A 53 -1.78 4.60 -0.75
CA GLU A 53 -1.38 5.85 -1.40
C GLU A 53 -2.60 6.72 -1.78
N ALA A 54 -3.67 6.12 -2.30
CA ALA A 54 -4.90 6.83 -2.65
C ALA A 54 -5.60 7.44 -1.43
N TYR A 55 -5.69 6.71 -0.31
CA TYR A 55 -6.20 7.27 0.95
C TYR A 55 -5.31 8.39 1.48
N GLY A 56 -3.99 8.24 1.38
CA GLY A 56 -3.04 9.28 1.81
C GLY A 56 -3.22 10.58 1.03
N ALA A 57 -3.41 10.49 -0.29
CA ALA A 57 -3.70 11.63 -1.14
C ALA A 57 -5.06 12.31 -0.84
N GLN A 58 -5.96 11.63 -0.13
CA GLN A 58 -7.21 12.23 0.40
C GLN A 58 -7.10 12.66 1.87
N GLU A 59 -5.89 12.71 2.43
CA GLU A 59 -5.62 13.02 3.85
C GLU A 59 -6.29 12.05 4.85
N ARG A 60 -6.69 10.86 4.38
CA ARG A 60 -7.29 9.79 5.18
C ARG A 60 -6.22 8.94 5.84
N PHE A 61 -5.45 9.57 6.73
CA PHE A 61 -4.19 9.03 7.26
C PHE A 61 -4.33 7.69 7.97
N GLU A 62 -5.43 7.44 8.69
CA GLU A 62 -5.63 6.17 9.41
C GLU A 62 -5.82 4.99 8.44
N GLU A 63 -6.67 5.17 7.42
CA GLU A 63 -6.99 4.16 6.41
C GLU A 63 -5.79 3.90 5.49
N ALA A 64 -5.07 4.97 5.15
CA ALA A 64 -3.81 4.89 4.44
C ALA A 64 -2.78 4.06 5.21
N ALA A 65 -2.59 4.37 6.50
CA ALA A 65 -1.63 3.67 7.34
C ALA A 65 -2.00 2.19 7.52
N ALA A 66 -3.29 1.87 7.67
CA ALA A 66 -3.78 0.51 7.77
C ALA A 66 -3.45 -0.29 6.49
N SER A 67 -3.82 0.24 5.33
CA SER A 67 -3.58 -0.40 4.03
C SER A 67 -2.07 -0.60 3.78
N LEU A 68 -1.25 0.42 3.98
CA LEU A 68 0.20 0.31 3.75
C LEU A 68 0.88 -0.66 4.72
N LYS A 69 0.39 -0.79 5.97
CA LYS A 69 0.88 -1.82 6.91
C LYS A 69 0.54 -3.23 6.42
N THR A 70 -0.65 -3.43 5.85
CA THR A 70 -1.03 -4.70 5.23
C THR A 70 -0.13 -5.01 4.04
N ALA A 71 0.09 -4.04 3.15
CA ALA A 71 1.01 -4.18 2.02
C ALA A 71 2.42 -4.58 2.48
N ALA A 72 2.95 -3.93 3.52
CA ALA A 72 4.28 -4.22 4.05
C ALA A 72 4.40 -5.62 4.70
N ARG A 73 3.29 -6.21 5.16
CA ARG A 73 3.22 -7.57 5.71
C ARG A 73 3.08 -8.63 4.62
N ALA A 74 2.25 -8.37 3.61
CA ALA A 74 1.97 -9.29 2.51
C ALA A 74 3.17 -9.42 1.56
N LEU A 75 3.91 -8.33 1.32
CA LEU A 75 5.02 -8.31 0.39
C LEU A 75 6.31 -8.88 1.03
N PRO A 76 7.03 -9.80 0.36
CA PRO A 76 8.34 -10.24 0.81
C PRO A 76 9.41 -9.15 0.60
N PRO A 77 10.57 -9.20 1.29
CA PRO A 77 11.75 -8.41 0.89
C PRO A 77 12.21 -8.82 -0.53
N PRO A 78 12.66 -7.87 -1.38
CA PRO A 78 12.70 -6.42 -1.18
C PRO A 78 11.41 -5.69 -1.58
N HIS A 79 10.39 -6.42 -2.05
CA HIS A 79 9.15 -5.86 -2.60
C HIS A 79 8.30 -5.06 -1.60
N ARG A 80 8.45 -5.26 -0.30
CA ARG A 80 7.79 -4.43 0.73
C ARG A 80 8.37 -3.03 0.96
N ARG A 81 9.51 -2.71 0.35
CA ARG A 81 10.17 -1.40 0.56
C ARG A 81 9.28 -0.20 0.17
N PRO A 82 8.55 -0.21 -0.97
CA PRO A 82 7.64 0.86 -1.33
C PRO A 82 6.57 1.12 -0.27
N ALA A 83 5.97 0.08 0.31
CA ALA A 83 4.99 0.22 1.38
C ALA A 83 5.56 0.94 2.63
N PHE A 84 6.81 0.64 3.00
CA PHE A 84 7.48 1.35 4.09
C PHE A 84 7.85 2.79 3.73
N LEU A 85 8.21 3.08 2.47
CA LEU A 85 8.44 4.45 2.00
C LEU A 85 7.14 5.25 2.05
N ALA A 86 6.05 4.72 1.52
CA ALA A 86 4.73 5.34 1.57
C ALA A 86 4.31 5.61 3.03
N LEU A 87 4.48 4.65 3.95
CA LEU A 87 4.22 4.87 5.38
C LEU A 87 5.06 6.00 5.95
N SER A 88 6.33 6.10 5.56
CA SER A 88 7.20 7.17 6.06
C SER A 88 6.77 8.56 5.60
N MET A 89 6.26 8.67 4.36
CA MET A 89 5.73 9.91 3.82
C MET A 89 4.42 10.28 4.50
N LEU A 90 3.51 9.32 4.61
CA LEU A 90 2.23 9.46 5.28
C LEU A 90 2.39 9.93 6.73
N TYR A 91 3.28 9.29 7.50
CA TYR A 91 3.53 9.69 8.88
C TYR A 91 4.13 11.10 8.99
N ARG A 92 4.98 11.49 8.04
CA ARG A 92 5.53 12.84 8.00
C ARG A 92 4.43 13.88 7.75
N GLU A 93 3.52 13.61 6.82
CA GLU A 93 2.37 14.46 6.51
C GLU A 93 1.39 14.56 7.69
N ALA A 94 1.17 13.45 8.40
CA ALA A 94 0.37 13.41 9.62
C ALA A 94 1.08 14.02 10.87
N GLY A 95 2.32 14.51 10.73
CA GLY A 95 3.12 15.09 11.82
C GLY A 95 3.79 14.08 12.76
N ASP A 96 3.61 12.76 12.56
CA ASP A 96 4.29 11.69 13.29
C ASP A 96 5.73 11.50 12.77
N THR A 97 6.61 12.40 13.21
CA THR A 97 8.03 12.35 12.85
C THR A 97 8.69 11.05 13.30
N HIS A 98 8.27 10.48 14.43
CA HIS A 98 8.88 9.26 14.96
C HIS A 98 8.51 8.05 14.09
N GLY A 99 7.23 7.88 13.77
CA GLY A 99 6.73 6.86 12.86
C GLY A 99 7.39 6.97 11.48
N ALA A 100 7.57 8.18 10.97
CA ALA A 100 8.24 8.43 9.70
C ALA A 100 9.68 7.89 9.67
N ILE A 101 10.48 8.21 10.70
CA ILE A 101 11.86 7.71 10.84
C ILE A 101 11.88 6.17 10.91
N GLN A 102 10.98 5.58 11.70
CA GLN A 102 10.91 4.13 11.84
C GLN A 102 10.60 3.43 10.52
N ALA A 103 9.61 3.93 9.78
CA ALA A 103 9.21 3.38 8.49
C ALA A 103 10.33 3.53 7.44
N LEU A 104 10.98 4.69 7.38
CA LEU A 104 12.09 4.94 6.44
C LEU A 104 13.27 4.00 6.67
N ALA A 105 13.62 3.73 7.93
CA ALA A 105 14.70 2.81 8.24
C ALA A 105 14.38 1.37 7.77
N ARG A 106 13.13 0.91 7.96
CA ARG A 106 12.66 -0.38 7.43
C ARG A 106 12.71 -0.43 5.90
N ALA A 107 12.34 0.65 5.22
CA ALA A 107 12.46 0.76 3.77
C ALA A 107 13.92 0.61 3.29
N ARG A 108 14.88 1.16 4.04
CA ARG A 108 16.32 1.01 3.75
C ARG A 108 16.89 -0.37 4.07
N GLY A 109 16.08 -1.26 4.65
CA GLY A 109 16.55 -2.56 5.13
C GLY A 109 17.36 -2.48 6.42
N ALA A 110 17.37 -1.34 7.10
CA ALA A 110 17.96 -1.22 8.42
C ALA A 110 17.04 -1.93 9.43
N GLY A 111 17.55 -2.98 10.07
CA GLY A 111 16.94 -3.54 11.27
C GLY A 111 17.07 -2.51 12.39
N LEU A 112 16.05 -1.69 12.61
CA LEU A 112 16.08 -0.76 13.72
C LEU A 112 16.13 -1.54 15.05
N PRO A 113 17.02 -1.16 15.98
CA PRO A 113 16.99 -1.71 17.32
C PRO A 113 15.63 -1.36 17.96
N LYS A 114 14.98 -2.36 18.59
CA LYS A 114 13.76 -2.10 19.36
C LYS A 114 14.14 -1.19 20.55
N PRO A 115 13.39 -0.11 20.82
CA PRO A 115 13.63 0.67 22.03
C PRO A 115 13.47 -0.24 23.26
N LYS A 116 14.39 -0.07 24.23
CA LYS A 116 14.39 -0.79 25.51
C LYS A 116 13.24 -0.33 26.40
#